data_AF-A0A522VG13-F1
#
_entry.id   AF-A0A522VG13-F1
#
_cell.length_a   1.000
_cell.length_b   1.000
_cell.length_c   1.000
_cell.angle_alpha   90.00
_cell.angle_beta   90.00
_cell.angle_gamma   90.00
#
_symmetry.space_group_name_H-M   'P 1'
#
loop_
_entity.id
_entity.type
_entity.pdbx_description
1 polymer ?
#
loop_
_entity_poly.entity_id
_entity_poly.type
_entity_poly.pdbx_seq_one_letter_code
_entity_poly.pdbx_strand_id
1 'polypeptide(L)'
;MNSQEAKAGAVLTVDLDALKENWRRLKARLKPGAELASVVKADGYGLGAEAAGAALSEAGCKNFFVARIDEGIRLREALQGGERIFVLDGVLPGTAREFPHHDLIPVLNEPGQIEEWLNAGKADHPAALHVDTGMNRLGLSAAELDKLMPRLQAARLALVMSHLACSEETDNPKNQEQLKRFKPIAERFPALPASLANSSGIFLGSTFHFDLARGGVALYGVNPTPGQPNPMAQVVKLQGKIVQVRAVDTPETVGYGATHRVGGPALIATVSVGYADGWPRALSNRGFGMLGGIRVPLVGRVSMDLITFDVT
;
A
#
# COMPACT_ATOMS: atom_id res chain seq x y z
N MET A 1 -11.42 -27.98 -4.37
CA MET A 1 -10.01 -27.60 -4.48
C MET A 1 -9.61 -27.65 -5.93
N ASN A 2 -9.13 -26.53 -6.49
CA ASN A 2 -8.54 -26.54 -7.84
C ASN A 2 -7.24 -27.38 -7.81
N SER A 3 -6.85 -27.96 -8.95
CA SER A 3 -5.67 -28.82 -9.10
C SER A 3 -4.35 -28.15 -8.64
N GLN A 4 -4.29 -26.81 -8.71
CA GLN A 4 -3.17 -26.01 -8.25
C GLN A 4 -3.12 -25.92 -6.71
N GLU A 5 -4.27 -25.68 -6.07
CA GLU A 5 -4.39 -25.67 -4.60
C GLU A 5 -4.05 -27.04 -4.00
N ALA A 6 -4.41 -28.13 -4.67
CA ALA A 6 -4.09 -29.48 -4.21
C ALA A 6 -2.57 -29.69 -4.08
N LYS A 7 -1.78 -29.10 -5.00
CA LYS A 7 -0.31 -29.23 -5.06
C LYS A 7 0.44 -28.20 -4.20
N ALA A 8 -0.18 -27.09 -3.83
CA ALA A 8 0.48 -26.03 -3.08
C ALA A 8 0.70 -26.40 -1.59
N GLY A 9 1.85 -26.04 -1.02
CA GLY A 9 2.12 -26.16 0.42
C GLY A 9 1.32 -25.17 1.28
N ALA A 10 1.00 -24.01 0.70
CA ALA A 10 0.14 -22.99 1.27
C ALA A 10 -0.65 -22.23 0.21
N VAL A 11 -1.72 -21.57 0.64
CA VAL A 11 -2.59 -20.76 -0.22
C VAL A 11 -2.74 -19.37 0.39
N LEU A 12 -2.41 -18.35 -0.40
CA LEU A 12 -2.71 -16.95 -0.11
C LEU A 12 -3.99 -16.56 -0.85
N THR A 13 -5.08 -16.37 -0.12
CA THR A 13 -6.36 -15.91 -0.67
C THR A 13 -6.43 -14.39 -0.56
N VAL A 14 -6.80 -13.74 -1.67
CA VAL A 14 -7.08 -12.30 -1.76
C VAL A 14 -8.56 -12.13 -2.10
N ASP A 15 -9.33 -11.59 -1.17
CA ASP A 15 -10.77 -11.35 -1.32
C ASP A 15 -11.00 -9.98 -1.96
N LEU A 16 -11.29 -9.99 -3.26
CA LEU A 16 -11.53 -8.77 -4.04
C LEU A 16 -12.86 -8.08 -3.68
N ASP A 17 -13.84 -8.80 -3.14
CA ASP A 17 -15.10 -8.19 -2.68
C ASP A 17 -14.87 -7.44 -1.36
N ALA A 18 -14.07 -8.01 -0.45
CA ALA A 18 -13.62 -7.30 0.76
C ALA A 18 -12.77 -6.07 0.42
N LEU A 19 -11.93 -6.15 -0.62
CA LEU A 19 -11.15 -5.01 -1.13
C LEU A 19 -12.08 -3.88 -1.63
N LYS A 20 -13.10 -4.22 -2.45
CA LYS A 20 -14.11 -3.27 -2.92
C LYS A 20 -14.91 -2.65 -1.76
N GLU A 21 -15.27 -3.45 -0.77
CA GLU A 21 -15.97 -2.99 0.42
C GLU A 21 -15.11 -2.01 1.24
N ASN A 22 -13.82 -2.30 1.43
CA ASN A 22 -12.91 -1.38 2.10
C ASN A 22 -12.78 -0.04 1.35
N TRP A 23 -12.73 -0.08 0.02
CA TRP A 23 -12.75 1.14 -0.79
C TRP A 23 -14.02 1.97 -0.53
N ARG A 24 -15.21 1.33 -0.53
CA ARG A 24 -16.49 2.01 -0.24
C ARG A 24 -16.53 2.57 1.18
N ARG A 25 -16.04 1.84 2.17
CA ARG A 25 -15.96 2.29 3.57
C ARG A 25 -15.09 3.53 3.72
N LEU A 26 -13.92 3.54 3.10
CA LEU A 26 -13.02 4.71 3.11
C LEU A 26 -13.65 5.89 2.37
N LYS A 27 -14.26 5.65 1.20
CA LYS A 27 -14.92 6.69 0.40
C LYS A 27 -16.07 7.34 1.17
N ALA A 28 -16.86 6.55 1.90
CA ALA A 28 -17.98 7.04 2.72
C ALA A 28 -17.55 7.91 3.92
N ARG A 29 -16.28 7.84 4.33
CA ARG A 29 -15.73 8.70 5.40
C ARG A 29 -15.32 10.09 4.90
N LEU A 30 -15.13 10.25 3.59
CA LEU A 30 -14.67 11.50 3.02
C LEU A 30 -15.76 12.58 3.11
N LYS A 31 -15.34 13.85 3.06
CA LYS A 31 -16.29 14.96 3.03
C LYS A 31 -17.06 14.93 1.70
N PRO A 32 -18.29 15.46 1.63
CA PRO A 32 -19.03 15.55 0.37
C PRO A 32 -18.19 16.19 -0.74
N GLY A 33 -18.22 15.60 -1.93
CA GLY A 33 -17.44 16.04 -3.09
C GLY A 33 -16.00 15.53 -3.16
N ALA A 34 -15.39 15.09 -2.06
CA ALA A 34 -14.02 14.58 -2.09
C ALA A 34 -13.96 13.16 -2.70
N GLU A 35 -12.97 12.90 -3.55
CA GLU A 35 -12.72 11.62 -4.20
C GLU A 35 -11.76 10.71 -3.41
N LEU A 36 -11.86 9.40 -3.66
CA LEU A 36 -10.92 8.43 -3.14
C LEU A 36 -10.16 7.81 -4.30
N ALA A 37 -8.84 7.96 -4.30
CA ALA A 37 -7.94 7.23 -5.15
C ALA A 37 -7.49 5.92 -4.50
N SER A 38 -7.14 4.95 -5.35
CA SER A 38 -6.55 3.68 -4.93
C SER A 38 -5.05 3.66 -5.21
N VAL A 39 -4.24 3.46 -4.17
CA VAL A 39 -2.81 3.23 -4.30
C VAL A 39 -2.58 1.72 -4.42
N VAL A 40 -2.06 1.27 -5.56
CA VAL A 40 -1.89 -0.16 -5.91
C VAL A 40 -0.44 -0.51 -6.30
N LYS A 41 0.52 0.31 -5.86
CA LYS A 41 1.96 0.10 -6.06
C LYS A 41 2.46 -1.21 -5.42
N ALA A 42 3.68 -1.61 -5.81
CA ALA A 42 4.33 -2.83 -5.34
C ALA A 42 3.44 -4.06 -5.57
N ASP A 43 2.93 -4.21 -6.79
CA ASP A 43 2.03 -5.30 -7.18
C ASP A 43 0.78 -5.42 -6.29
N GLY A 44 0.08 -4.31 -6.05
CA GLY A 44 -1.08 -4.29 -5.16
C GLY A 44 -0.71 -4.65 -3.72
N TYR A 45 0.41 -4.11 -3.22
CA TYR A 45 0.98 -4.48 -1.92
C TYR A 45 1.36 -5.98 -1.81
N GLY A 46 1.79 -6.58 -2.92
CA GLY A 46 2.20 -7.98 -3.04
C GLY A 46 1.03 -8.95 -3.23
N LEU A 47 -0.12 -8.46 -3.67
CA LEU A 47 -1.39 -9.20 -3.73
C LEU A 47 -1.98 -9.25 -5.16
N GLY A 48 -1.25 -8.73 -6.15
CA GLY A 48 -1.64 -8.67 -7.56
C GLY A 48 -2.29 -7.34 -7.92
N ALA A 49 -1.52 -6.45 -8.57
CA ALA A 49 -2.01 -5.10 -8.92
C ALA A 49 -3.14 -5.13 -9.95
N GLU A 50 -3.07 -6.02 -10.94
CA GLU A 50 -4.03 -6.09 -12.05
C GLU A 50 -5.43 -6.47 -11.54
N ALA A 51 -5.51 -7.55 -10.77
CA ALA A 51 -6.78 -8.02 -10.20
C ALA A 51 -7.36 -7.02 -9.18
N ALA A 52 -6.51 -6.46 -8.31
CA ALA A 52 -6.91 -5.41 -7.38
C ALA A 52 -7.39 -4.14 -8.10
N GLY A 53 -6.66 -3.70 -9.13
CA GLY A 53 -6.97 -2.55 -9.95
C GLY A 53 -8.32 -2.68 -10.64
N ALA A 54 -8.56 -3.81 -11.33
CA ALA A 54 -9.82 -4.09 -12.01
C ALA A 54 -11.01 -4.10 -11.03
N ALA A 55 -10.87 -4.77 -9.88
CA ALA A 55 -11.92 -4.79 -8.86
C ALA A 55 -12.21 -3.39 -8.29
N LEU A 56 -11.18 -2.60 -8.05
CA LEU A 56 -11.33 -1.23 -7.54
C LEU A 56 -11.95 -0.28 -8.59
N SER A 57 -11.66 -0.48 -9.88
CA SER A 57 -12.32 0.25 -10.97
C SER A 57 -13.82 -0.11 -11.03
N GLU A 58 -14.16 -1.40 -10.93
CA GLU A 58 -15.55 -1.87 -10.83
C GLU A 58 -16.31 -1.26 -9.63
N ALA A 59 -15.61 -1.04 -8.50
CA ALA A 59 -16.19 -0.35 -7.34
C ALA A 59 -16.43 1.15 -7.56
N GLY A 60 -15.94 1.73 -8.66
CA GLY A 60 -16.09 3.14 -9.03
C GLY A 60 -14.85 4.00 -8.81
N CYS A 61 -13.67 3.41 -8.59
CA CYS A 61 -12.44 4.17 -8.46
C CYS A 61 -11.97 4.73 -9.81
N LYS A 62 -11.74 6.04 -9.88
CA LYS A 62 -11.34 6.75 -11.11
C LYS A 62 -9.87 7.17 -11.13
N ASN A 63 -9.21 7.15 -9.98
CA ASN A 63 -7.84 7.63 -9.82
C ASN A 63 -7.00 6.54 -9.14
N PHE A 64 -5.92 6.14 -9.79
CA PHE A 64 -4.98 5.13 -9.30
C PHE A 64 -3.60 5.73 -9.10
N PHE A 65 -2.87 5.24 -8.10
CA PHE A 65 -1.49 5.62 -7.87
C PHE A 65 -0.62 4.37 -7.81
N VAL A 66 0.47 4.40 -8.57
CA VAL A 66 1.55 3.41 -8.57
C VAL A 66 2.86 4.08 -8.19
N ALA A 67 3.90 3.31 -7.86
CA ALA A 67 5.22 3.89 -7.60
C ALA A 67 5.95 4.20 -8.91
N ARG A 68 6.04 3.19 -9.78
CA ARG A 68 6.92 3.19 -10.95
C ARG A 68 6.15 3.13 -12.26
N ILE A 69 6.80 3.54 -13.33
CA ILE A 69 6.18 3.59 -14.66
C ILE A 69 5.74 2.20 -15.14
N ASP A 70 6.56 1.17 -14.95
CA ASP A 70 6.22 -0.21 -15.34
C ASP A 70 4.98 -0.75 -14.61
N GLU A 71 4.79 -0.36 -13.35
CA GLU A 71 3.57 -0.69 -12.61
C GLU A 71 2.35 0.02 -13.23
N GLY A 72 2.53 1.25 -13.72
CA GLY A 72 1.48 2.01 -14.38
C GLY A 72 1.09 1.44 -15.73
N ILE A 73 2.09 1.00 -16.52
CA ILE A 73 1.88 0.33 -17.81
C ILE A 73 1.09 -0.97 -17.60
N ARG A 74 1.55 -1.84 -16.69
CA ARG A 74 0.84 -3.08 -16.35
C ARG A 74 -0.57 -2.84 -15.85
N LEU A 75 -0.75 -1.84 -14.98
CA LEU A 75 -2.08 -1.50 -14.47
C LEU A 75 -2.99 -1.00 -15.60
N ARG A 76 -2.48 -0.18 -16.52
CA ARG A 76 -3.27 0.34 -17.66
C ARG A 76 -3.85 -0.78 -18.50
N GLU A 77 -3.10 -1.85 -18.74
CA GLU A 77 -3.56 -3.04 -19.48
C GLU A 77 -4.70 -3.80 -18.78
N ALA A 78 -4.76 -3.71 -17.44
CA ALA A 78 -5.79 -4.36 -16.64
C ALA A 78 -7.08 -3.53 -16.44
N LEU A 79 -7.06 -2.24 -16.79
CA LEU A 79 -8.18 -1.32 -16.60
C LEU A 79 -9.03 -1.15 -17.87
N GLN A 80 -10.27 -0.67 -17.71
CA GLN A 80 -11.23 -0.55 -18.80
C GLN A 80 -11.05 0.73 -19.63
N GLY A 81 -10.23 1.68 -19.14
CA GLY A 81 -9.93 2.95 -19.81
C GLY A 81 -10.69 4.12 -19.20
N GLY A 82 -10.09 5.31 -19.27
CA GLY A 82 -10.65 6.54 -18.71
C GLY A 82 -10.28 6.81 -17.24
N GLU A 83 -9.75 5.83 -16.52
CA GLU A 83 -9.16 6.05 -15.20
C GLU A 83 -7.81 6.75 -15.32
N ARG A 84 -7.49 7.62 -14.37
CA ARG A 84 -6.22 8.34 -14.30
C ARG A 84 -5.22 7.54 -13.48
N ILE A 85 -4.04 7.25 -14.03
CA ILE A 85 -2.98 6.53 -13.32
C ILE A 85 -1.81 7.49 -13.07
N PHE A 86 -1.56 7.78 -11.80
CA PHE A 86 -0.48 8.64 -11.35
C PHE A 86 0.75 7.81 -10.94
N VAL A 87 1.93 8.21 -11.38
CA VAL A 87 3.20 7.54 -11.04
C VAL A 87 3.98 8.39 -10.05
N LEU A 88 4.13 7.88 -8.82
CA LEU A 88 4.68 8.64 -7.70
C LEU A 88 6.16 8.98 -7.82
N ASP A 89 6.96 8.12 -8.45
CA ASP A 89 8.41 8.37 -8.61
C ASP A 89 8.69 9.47 -9.64
N GLY A 90 7.69 9.87 -10.42
CA GLY A 90 7.79 10.95 -11.40
C GLY A 90 8.54 10.55 -12.66
N VAL A 91 9.12 11.54 -13.33
CA VAL A 91 9.84 11.36 -14.60
C VAL A 91 11.31 11.03 -14.33
N LEU A 92 11.85 9.99 -14.96
CA LEU A 92 13.28 9.74 -14.97
C LEU A 92 13.90 10.27 -16.26
N PRO A 93 15.21 10.57 -16.30
CA PRO A 93 15.87 11.05 -17.51
C PRO A 93 15.59 10.15 -18.72
N GLY A 94 15.06 10.73 -19.81
CA GLY A 94 14.73 10.03 -21.04
C GLY A 94 13.37 9.31 -21.05
N THR A 95 12.62 9.28 -19.94
CA THR A 95 11.36 8.52 -19.84
C THR A 95 10.11 9.39 -20.00
N ALA A 96 10.23 10.71 -20.18
CA ALA A 96 9.09 11.62 -20.26
C ALA A 96 8.08 11.25 -21.35
N ARG A 97 8.54 10.64 -22.45
CA ARG A 97 7.68 10.25 -23.59
C ARG A 97 6.81 9.03 -23.33
N GLU A 98 7.18 8.20 -22.36
CA GLU A 98 6.43 6.99 -21.99
C GLU A 98 5.08 7.34 -21.35
N PHE A 99 5.03 8.44 -20.58
CA PHE A 99 3.81 8.88 -19.89
C PHE A 99 2.61 9.12 -20.83
N PRO A 100 2.71 10.01 -21.84
CA PRO A 100 1.62 10.18 -22.80
C PRO A 100 1.42 8.95 -23.69
N HIS A 101 2.47 8.15 -23.95
CA HIS A 101 2.34 6.93 -24.76
C HIS A 101 1.43 5.89 -24.10
N HIS A 102 1.50 5.77 -22.77
CA HIS A 102 0.74 4.81 -21.97
C HIS A 102 -0.43 5.43 -21.19
N ASP A 103 -0.78 6.69 -21.47
CA ASP A 103 -1.81 7.45 -20.75
C ASP A 103 -1.61 7.44 -19.21
N LEU A 104 -0.38 7.74 -18.79
CA LEU A 104 0.05 7.84 -17.40
C LEU A 104 0.36 9.29 -17.02
N ILE A 105 0.19 9.65 -15.76
CA ILE A 105 0.40 11.00 -15.25
C ILE A 105 1.61 11.01 -14.30
N PRO A 106 2.71 11.68 -14.63
CA PRO A 106 3.84 11.76 -13.71
C PRO A 106 3.50 12.65 -12.52
N VAL A 107 3.99 12.27 -11.33
CA VAL A 107 4.05 13.16 -10.17
C VAL A 107 5.42 13.84 -10.16
N LEU A 108 5.48 15.13 -10.43
CA LEU A 108 6.71 15.92 -10.46
C LEU A 108 7.14 16.25 -9.02
N ASN A 109 8.26 15.67 -8.60
CA ASN A 109 8.75 15.74 -7.22
C ASN A 109 9.94 16.70 -7.04
N GLU A 110 10.70 16.97 -8.09
CA GLU A 110 11.93 17.76 -8.01
C GLU A 110 12.13 18.65 -9.24
N PRO A 111 13.01 19.68 -9.19
CA PRO A 111 13.25 20.58 -10.31
C PRO A 111 13.64 19.88 -11.61
N GLY A 112 14.52 18.87 -11.55
CA GLY A 112 14.99 18.13 -12.73
C GLY A 112 13.87 17.43 -13.49
N GLN A 113 12.89 16.87 -12.78
CA GLN A 113 11.71 16.25 -13.38
C GLN A 113 10.83 17.26 -14.11
N ILE A 114 10.73 18.49 -13.59
CA ILE A 114 9.97 19.56 -14.23
C ILE A 114 10.67 20.01 -15.51
N GLU A 115 12.00 20.16 -15.50
CA GLU A 115 12.78 20.42 -16.72
C GLU A 115 12.57 19.35 -17.78
N GLU A 116 12.75 18.08 -17.41
CA GLU A 116 12.61 16.94 -18.30
C GLU A 116 11.20 16.88 -18.91
N TRP A 117 10.17 17.09 -18.09
CA TRP A 117 8.77 17.11 -18.54
C TRP A 117 8.49 18.23 -19.54
N LEU A 118 8.94 19.45 -19.25
CA LEU A 118 8.73 20.61 -20.12
C LEU A 118 9.52 20.49 -21.44
N ASN A 119 10.77 20.01 -21.37
CA ASN A 119 11.64 19.84 -22.54
C ASN A 119 11.13 18.75 -23.50
N ALA A 120 10.38 17.77 -23.01
CA ALA A 120 9.77 16.73 -23.85
C ALA A 120 8.68 17.27 -24.80
N GLY A 121 8.26 18.54 -24.65
CA GLY A 121 7.26 19.18 -25.52
C GLY A 121 5.87 18.59 -25.35
N LYS A 122 5.55 18.08 -24.15
CA LYS A 122 4.28 17.40 -23.81
C LYS A 122 3.36 18.29 -22.97
N ALA A 123 3.38 19.60 -23.22
CA ALA A 123 2.54 20.58 -22.52
C ALA A 123 1.03 20.25 -22.56
N ASP A 124 0.59 19.42 -23.51
CA ASP A 124 -0.81 18.98 -23.61
C ASP A 124 -1.15 17.76 -22.75
N HIS A 125 -0.19 17.05 -22.17
CA HIS A 125 -0.44 15.93 -21.26
C HIS A 125 -0.39 16.39 -19.80
N PRO A 126 -1.29 15.93 -18.91
CA PRO A 126 -1.30 16.39 -17.54
C PRO A 126 -0.11 15.84 -16.72
N ALA A 127 0.29 16.62 -15.71
CA ALA A 127 1.16 16.17 -14.64
C ALA A 127 0.55 16.47 -13.26
N ALA A 128 1.02 15.80 -12.21
CA ALA A 128 0.75 16.15 -10.83
C ALA A 128 1.97 16.83 -10.21
N LEU A 129 1.77 17.69 -9.22
CA LEU A 129 2.85 18.34 -8.47
C LEU A 129 2.87 17.80 -7.05
N HIS A 130 4.05 17.38 -6.58
CA HIS A 130 4.27 17.02 -5.19
C HIS A 130 5.10 18.08 -4.48
N VAL A 131 4.63 18.50 -3.31
CA VAL A 131 5.31 19.46 -2.44
C VAL A 131 5.54 18.81 -1.09
N ASP A 132 6.75 18.91 -0.57
CA ASP A 132 7.07 18.40 0.75
C ASP A 132 6.62 19.38 1.83
N THR A 133 5.87 18.87 2.79
CA THR A 133 5.36 19.63 3.94
C THR A 133 6.02 19.20 5.24
N GLY A 134 6.96 18.25 5.20
CA GLY A 134 7.74 17.80 6.35
C GLY A 134 7.96 16.29 6.42
N MET A 135 7.71 15.54 5.35
CA MET A 135 8.05 14.12 5.27
C MET A 135 9.53 13.92 4.90
N ASN A 136 10.14 14.86 4.16
CA ASN A 136 11.53 14.81 3.69
C ASN A 136 11.87 13.54 2.89
N ARG A 137 10.97 13.16 1.95
CA ARG A 137 11.16 12.00 1.08
C ARG A 137 11.08 12.35 -0.41
N LEU A 138 9.97 12.94 -0.83
CA LEU A 138 9.73 13.40 -2.19
C LEU A 138 8.91 14.69 -2.14
N GLY A 139 9.04 15.52 -3.17
CA GLY A 139 8.29 16.76 -3.34
C GLY A 139 9.18 17.99 -3.18
N LEU A 140 8.81 19.07 -3.89
CA LEU A 140 9.52 20.33 -3.82
C LEU A 140 9.46 20.91 -2.41
N SER A 141 10.57 21.51 -1.96
CA SER A 141 10.51 22.44 -0.85
C SER A 141 9.71 23.70 -1.22
N ALA A 142 9.26 24.46 -0.21
CA ALA A 142 8.56 25.72 -0.45
C ALA A 142 9.41 26.72 -1.28
N ALA A 143 10.72 26.76 -1.03
CA ALA A 143 11.65 27.64 -1.76
C ALA A 143 11.79 27.24 -3.25
N GLU A 144 11.87 25.93 -3.53
CA GLU A 144 11.91 25.44 -4.92
C GLU A 144 10.58 25.70 -5.63
N LEU A 145 9.45 25.49 -4.94
CA LEU A 145 8.12 25.80 -5.46
C LEU A 145 8.01 27.28 -5.85
N ASP A 146 8.49 28.19 -5.01
CA ASP A 146 8.49 29.62 -5.30
C ASP A 146 9.32 29.97 -6.53
N LYS A 147 10.52 29.39 -6.63
CA LYS A 147 11.42 29.58 -7.77
C LYS A 147 10.82 29.05 -9.07
N LEU A 148 10.12 27.92 -9.02
CA LEU A 148 9.60 27.22 -10.20
C LEU A 148 8.18 27.63 -10.58
N MET A 149 7.48 28.41 -9.75
CA MET A 149 6.09 28.81 -9.97
C MET A 149 5.80 29.34 -11.38
N PRO A 150 6.62 30.23 -11.98
CA PRO A 150 6.36 30.72 -13.33
C PRO A 150 6.36 29.62 -14.39
N ARG A 151 7.12 28.53 -14.18
CA ARG A 151 7.26 27.44 -15.13
C ARG A 151 6.20 26.36 -14.99
N LEU A 152 5.67 26.19 -13.77
CA LEU A 152 4.63 25.20 -13.47
C LEU A 152 3.34 25.44 -14.27
N GLN A 153 3.09 26.68 -14.72
CA GLN A 153 1.98 26.99 -15.62
C GLN A 153 2.06 26.23 -16.95
N ALA A 154 3.26 25.96 -17.46
CA ALA A 154 3.47 25.21 -18.70
C ALA A 154 3.39 23.68 -18.52
N ALA A 155 3.34 23.18 -17.29
CA ALA A 155 3.34 21.74 -16.99
C ALA A 155 1.95 21.09 -17.01
N ARG A 156 0.88 21.86 -17.32
CA ARG A 156 -0.52 21.41 -17.33
C ARG A 156 -0.85 20.57 -16.09
N LEU A 157 -0.67 21.17 -14.92
CA LEU A 157 -0.90 20.49 -13.66
C LEU A 157 -2.38 20.11 -13.52
N ALA A 158 -2.63 18.92 -12.97
CA ALA A 158 -3.97 18.37 -12.80
C ALA A 158 -4.21 17.81 -11.39
N LEU A 159 -3.23 17.97 -10.49
CA LEU A 159 -3.28 17.63 -9.07
C LEU A 159 -2.12 18.33 -8.34
N VAL A 160 -2.38 18.86 -7.14
CA VAL A 160 -1.32 19.26 -6.20
C VAL A 160 -1.42 18.38 -4.96
N MET A 161 -0.31 17.80 -4.53
CA MET A 161 -0.31 16.85 -3.43
C MET A 161 0.84 17.01 -2.46
N SER A 162 0.63 16.49 -1.25
CA SER A 162 1.65 16.22 -0.25
C SER A 162 1.33 14.91 0.47
N HIS A 163 2.19 14.50 1.41
CA HIS A 163 2.04 13.25 2.14
C HIS A 163 2.24 13.44 3.65
N LEU A 164 1.29 12.96 4.44
CA LEU A 164 1.40 12.96 5.91
C LEU A 164 2.44 11.94 6.38
N ALA A 165 3.25 12.31 7.37
CA ALA A 165 4.28 11.46 7.94
C ALA A 165 3.78 10.65 9.15
N CYS A 166 2.88 11.21 9.96
CA CYS A 166 2.47 10.66 11.27
C CYS A 166 0.96 10.41 11.35
N SER A 167 0.30 10.15 10.23
CA SER A 167 -1.16 10.00 10.19
C SER A 167 -1.72 8.80 10.96
N GLU A 168 -0.86 7.83 11.32
CA GLU A 168 -1.21 6.68 12.17
C GLU A 168 -1.29 7.04 13.65
N GLU A 169 -0.62 8.13 14.07
CA GLU A 169 -0.67 8.68 15.41
C GLU A 169 -1.57 9.93 15.40
N THR A 170 -2.85 9.76 15.73
CA THR A 170 -3.87 10.82 15.54
C THR A 170 -3.50 12.15 16.20
N ASP A 171 -2.92 12.09 17.40
CA ASP A 171 -2.58 13.26 18.21
C ASP A 171 -1.18 13.82 17.93
N ASN A 172 -0.46 13.25 16.96
CA ASN A 172 0.89 13.71 16.65
C ASN A 172 0.84 15.14 16.08
N PRO A 173 1.54 16.12 16.71
CA PRO A 173 1.46 17.52 16.32
C PRO A 173 1.92 17.79 14.89
N LYS A 174 2.74 16.89 14.32
CA LYS A 174 3.21 16.96 12.94
C LYS A 174 2.07 16.92 11.93
N ASN A 175 0.95 16.25 12.22
CA ASN A 175 -0.20 16.22 11.33
C ASN A 175 -0.77 17.63 11.11
N GLN A 176 -0.95 18.39 12.19
CA GLN A 176 -1.42 19.77 12.13
C GLN A 176 -0.37 20.71 11.52
N GLU A 177 0.92 20.48 11.78
CA GLU A 177 2.00 21.22 11.14
C GLU A 177 1.99 21.06 9.62
N GLN A 178 1.91 19.83 9.12
CA GLN A 178 1.85 19.55 7.69
C GLN A 178 0.58 20.12 7.05
N LEU A 179 -0.57 20.05 7.73
CA LEU A 179 -1.80 20.68 7.26
C LEU A 179 -1.65 22.20 7.12
N LYS A 180 -1.08 22.88 8.13
CA LYS A 180 -0.84 24.33 8.12
C LYS A 180 0.11 24.76 7.00
N ARG A 181 1.08 23.92 6.64
CA ARG A 181 2.00 24.17 5.52
C ARG A 181 1.34 23.90 4.18
N PHE A 182 0.57 22.81 4.05
CA PHE A 182 -0.03 22.41 2.79
C PHE A 182 -1.17 23.32 2.33
N LYS A 183 -2.01 23.77 3.25
CA LYS A 183 -3.19 24.60 2.93
C LYS A 183 -2.86 25.84 2.08
N PRO A 184 -1.92 26.73 2.47
CA PRO A 184 -1.57 27.89 1.65
C PRO A 184 -0.91 27.51 0.32
N ILE A 185 -0.24 26.36 0.22
CA ILE A 185 0.29 25.85 -1.05
C ILE A 185 -0.86 25.47 -1.99
N ALA A 186 -1.87 24.74 -1.50
CA ALA A 186 -3.04 24.37 -2.29
C ALA A 186 -3.82 25.61 -2.78
N GLU A 187 -3.92 26.65 -1.95
CA GLU A 187 -4.57 27.93 -2.31
C GLU A 187 -3.88 28.68 -3.46
N ARG A 188 -2.62 28.38 -3.77
CA ARG A 188 -1.91 28.92 -4.96
C ARG A 188 -2.38 28.26 -6.26
N PHE A 189 -3.11 27.15 -6.17
CA PHE A 189 -3.61 26.37 -7.30
C PHE A 189 -5.14 26.15 -7.19
N PRO A 190 -5.96 27.21 -7.10
CA PRO A 190 -7.38 27.10 -6.74
C PRO A 190 -8.24 26.34 -7.75
N ALA A 191 -7.76 26.18 -8.99
CA ALA A 191 -8.45 25.41 -10.03
C ALA A 191 -8.10 23.91 -10.03
N LEU A 192 -7.14 23.48 -9.21
CA LEU A 192 -6.65 22.10 -9.17
C LEU A 192 -7.15 21.38 -7.93
N PRO A 193 -7.44 20.07 -8.01
CA PRO A 193 -7.69 19.28 -6.83
C PRO A 193 -6.44 19.21 -5.96
N ALA A 194 -6.63 19.22 -4.64
CA ALA A 194 -5.58 19.04 -3.65
C ALA A 194 -5.68 17.66 -2.97
N SER A 195 -4.53 17.07 -2.62
CA SER A 195 -4.48 15.74 -2.01
C SER A 195 -3.43 15.61 -0.91
N LEU A 196 -3.87 15.33 0.32
CA LEU A 196 -2.99 15.18 1.48
C LEU A 196 -3.12 13.80 2.15
N ALA A 197 -4.35 13.41 2.47
CA ALA A 197 -4.64 12.20 3.24
C ALA A 197 -4.19 10.91 2.52
N ASN A 198 -3.40 10.10 3.23
CA ASN A 198 -3.23 8.67 2.95
C ASN A 198 -4.33 7.86 3.69
N SER A 199 -4.21 6.53 3.76
CA SER A 199 -5.16 5.65 4.47
C SER A 199 -5.55 6.15 5.86
N SER A 200 -4.58 6.41 6.74
CA SER A 200 -4.82 6.85 8.12
C SER A 200 -5.20 8.33 8.19
N GLY A 201 -4.72 9.14 7.25
CA GLY A 201 -5.07 10.55 7.11
C GLY A 201 -6.57 10.81 6.93
N ILE A 202 -7.30 9.84 6.36
CA ILE A 202 -8.78 9.88 6.23
C ILE A 202 -9.46 9.92 7.61
N PHE A 203 -8.80 9.43 8.65
CA PHE A 203 -9.36 9.35 10.00
C PHE A 203 -9.00 10.56 10.88
N LEU A 204 -8.16 11.48 10.39
CA LEU A 204 -7.78 12.71 11.11
C LEU A 204 -8.85 13.81 11.06
N GLY A 205 -9.86 13.65 10.20
CA GLY A 205 -10.98 14.59 10.07
C GLY A 205 -11.04 15.30 8.71
N SER A 206 -12.19 15.93 8.46
CA SER A 206 -12.58 16.44 7.14
C SER A 206 -11.65 17.52 6.56
N THR A 207 -10.90 18.22 7.41
CA THR A 207 -9.91 19.22 7.00
C THR A 207 -8.71 18.61 6.27
N PHE A 208 -8.43 17.32 6.50
CA PHE A 208 -7.33 16.59 5.84
C PHE A 208 -7.73 15.95 4.51
N HIS A 209 -9.03 15.86 4.22
CA HIS A 209 -9.51 15.14 3.04
C HIS A 209 -9.18 15.86 1.74
N PHE A 210 -9.18 17.20 1.74
CA PHE A 210 -9.10 18.03 0.53
C PHE A 210 -10.02 17.48 -0.57
N ASP A 211 -9.61 17.47 -1.83
CA ASP A 211 -10.45 17.05 -2.95
C ASP A 211 -10.23 15.57 -3.31
N LEU A 212 -9.06 15.02 -2.94
CA LEU A 212 -8.69 13.63 -3.22
C LEU A 212 -7.91 13.03 -2.04
N ALA A 213 -8.44 11.98 -1.43
CA ALA A 213 -7.68 11.13 -0.51
C ALA A 213 -7.09 9.92 -1.25
N ARG A 214 -6.01 9.34 -0.72
CA ARG A 214 -5.30 8.21 -1.35
C ARG A 214 -5.29 7.01 -0.40
N GLY A 215 -6.25 6.10 -0.59
CA GLY A 215 -6.31 4.85 0.16
C GLY A 215 -5.28 3.86 -0.37
N GLY A 216 -4.45 3.30 0.52
CA GLY A 216 -3.44 2.30 0.18
C GLY A 216 -3.64 1.05 1.02
N VAL A 217 -2.75 0.83 2.00
CA VAL A 217 -2.73 -0.38 2.83
C VAL A 217 -4.07 -0.74 3.50
N ALA A 218 -4.91 0.26 3.82
CA ALA A 218 -6.21 0.03 4.43
C ALA A 218 -7.22 -0.60 3.48
N LEU A 219 -7.08 -0.40 2.16
CA LEU A 219 -7.86 -1.13 1.16
C LEU A 219 -7.66 -2.64 1.34
N TYR A 220 -6.43 -3.07 1.64
CA TYR A 220 -6.05 -4.46 1.85
C TYR A 220 -6.29 -4.97 3.28
N GLY A 221 -7.10 -4.25 4.08
CA GLY A 221 -7.53 -4.70 5.41
C GLY A 221 -6.57 -4.36 6.55
N VAL A 222 -5.47 -3.65 6.30
CA VAL A 222 -4.59 -3.17 7.39
C VAL A 222 -5.25 -2.04 8.15
N ASN A 223 -5.12 -2.05 9.48
CA ASN A 223 -5.79 -1.09 10.35
C ASN A 223 -5.25 0.34 10.15
N PRO A 224 -6.06 1.29 9.63
CA PRO A 224 -5.65 2.69 9.49
C PRO A 224 -5.68 3.48 10.80
N THR A 225 -6.20 2.90 11.88
CA THR A 225 -6.28 3.51 13.22
C THR A 225 -5.64 2.59 14.25
N PRO A 226 -4.30 2.48 14.29
CA PRO A 226 -3.60 1.65 15.27
C PRO A 226 -4.03 1.96 16.70
N GLY A 227 -4.22 0.91 17.51
CA GLY A 227 -4.73 1.04 18.88
C GLY A 227 -6.26 1.02 19.02
N GLN A 228 -7.00 1.08 17.91
CA GLN A 228 -8.47 0.95 17.89
C GLN A 228 -8.90 -0.31 17.13
N PRO A 229 -10.15 -0.80 17.31
CA PRO A 229 -10.69 -1.88 16.50
C PRO A 229 -10.59 -1.58 15.00
N ASN A 230 -10.09 -2.53 14.21
CA ASN A 230 -9.87 -2.32 12.79
C ASN A 230 -11.21 -2.17 12.04
N PRO A 231 -11.48 -1.01 11.41
CA PRO A 231 -12.73 -0.78 10.67
C PRO A 231 -12.77 -1.49 9.31
N MET A 232 -11.64 -2.00 8.83
CA MET A 232 -11.52 -2.61 7.49
C MET A 232 -11.84 -4.10 7.54
N ALA A 233 -12.49 -4.59 6.49
CA ALA A 233 -12.68 -6.01 6.24
C ALA A 233 -11.34 -6.70 5.95
N GLN A 234 -11.23 -7.96 6.35
CA GLN A 234 -10.07 -8.79 6.07
C GLN A 234 -10.04 -9.13 4.56
N VAL A 235 -8.98 -8.72 3.88
CA VAL A 235 -8.76 -9.02 2.44
C VAL A 235 -7.86 -10.22 2.23
N VAL A 236 -6.89 -10.42 3.13
CA VAL A 236 -5.84 -11.42 2.95
C VAL A 236 -6.01 -12.57 3.94
N LYS A 237 -5.88 -13.79 3.46
CA LYS A 237 -5.84 -15.00 4.29
C LYS A 237 -4.72 -15.92 3.79
N LEU A 238 -3.76 -16.22 4.65
CA LEU A 238 -2.73 -17.22 4.39
C LEU A 238 -3.06 -18.52 5.11
N GLN A 239 -3.12 -19.63 4.39
CA GLN A 239 -3.38 -20.96 4.93
C GLN A 239 -2.27 -21.92 4.53
N GLY A 240 -1.51 -22.41 5.49
CA GLY A 240 -0.51 -23.46 5.28
C GLY A 240 -1.09 -24.86 5.56
N LYS A 241 -0.62 -25.87 4.82
CA LYS A 241 -0.98 -27.28 5.07
C LYS A 241 -0.05 -27.88 6.11
N ILE A 242 -0.65 -28.60 7.06
CA ILE A 242 0.11 -29.47 7.96
C ILE A 242 0.59 -30.67 7.14
N VAL A 243 1.91 -30.83 7.04
CA VAL A 243 2.53 -31.95 6.31
C VAL A 243 3.01 -33.06 7.24
N GLN A 244 3.17 -32.76 8.53
CA GLN A 244 3.53 -33.75 9.53
C GLN A 244 2.99 -33.32 10.90
N VAL A 245 2.53 -34.28 11.70
CA VAL A 245 2.32 -34.11 13.13
C VAL A 245 3.23 -35.11 13.84
N ARG A 246 4.01 -34.64 14.81
CA ARG A 246 4.93 -35.45 15.61
C ARG A 246 4.54 -35.39 17.07
N ALA A 247 4.32 -36.55 17.68
CA ALA A 247 4.26 -36.68 19.14
C ALA A 247 5.67 -36.61 19.72
N VAL A 248 5.83 -35.85 20.81
CA VAL A 248 7.08 -35.72 21.57
C VAL A 248 6.79 -36.16 23.00
N ASP A 249 7.20 -37.37 23.35
CA ASP A 249 6.87 -38.00 24.64
C ASP A 249 7.93 -37.75 25.72
N THR A 250 9.16 -37.44 25.31
CA THR A 250 10.30 -37.18 26.21
C THR A 250 10.91 -35.82 25.92
N PRO A 251 11.74 -35.26 26.83
CA PRO A 251 12.32 -33.95 26.62
C PRO A 251 13.18 -33.86 25.35
N GLU A 252 12.72 -33.10 24.35
CA GLU A 252 13.39 -32.90 23.07
C GLU A 252 13.49 -31.41 22.71
N THR A 253 14.01 -31.11 21.52
CA THR A 253 14.11 -29.74 21.00
C THR A 253 13.58 -29.62 19.57
N VAL A 254 13.11 -28.44 19.18
CA VAL A 254 12.49 -28.19 17.88
C VAL A 254 13.29 -27.16 17.07
N GLY A 255 13.56 -27.50 15.81
CA GLY A 255 14.09 -26.59 14.79
C GLY A 255 15.60 -26.28 14.90
N TYR A 256 16.08 -25.45 13.97
CA TYR A 256 17.50 -25.12 13.87
C TYR A 256 18.08 -24.50 15.14
N GLY A 257 19.25 -24.99 15.54
CA GLY A 257 19.94 -24.52 16.75
C GLY A 257 19.25 -24.93 18.04
N ALA A 258 18.26 -25.84 17.99
CA ALA A 258 17.58 -26.39 19.16
C ALA A 258 17.03 -25.31 20.10
N THR A 259 16.50 -24.21 19.54
CA THR A 259 16.14 -23.00 20.31
C THR A 259 14.81 -23.10 21.06
N HIS A 260 14.08 -24.19 20.89
CA HIS A 260 12.86 -24.46 21.63
C HIS A 260 12.97 -25.85 22.25
N ARG A 261 12.79 -25.94 23.57
CA ARG A 261 12.79 -27.19 24.32
C ARG A 261 11.35 -27.56 24.67
N VAL A 262 11.02 -28.82 24.43
CA VAL A 262 9.74 -29.42 24.81
C VAL A 262 10.00 -30.32 26.02
N GLY A 263 9.19 -30.19 27.07
CA GLY A 263 9.30 -31.04 28.27
C GLY A 263 8.64 -32.41 28.13
N GLY A 264 7.75 -32.56 27.14
CA GLY A 264 6.83 -33.69 26.97
C GLY A 264 5.58 -33.56 27.87
N PRO A 265 4.49 -34.30 27.58
CA PRO A 265 4.06 -34.74 26.25
C PRO A 265 3.57 -33.55 25.40
N ALA A 266 3.88 -33.53 24.10
CA ALA A 266 3.42 -32.47 23.19
C ALA A 266 3.16 -32.97 21.75
N LEU A 267 2.36 -32.24 20.99
CA LEU A 267 2.11 -32.45 19.56
C LEU A 267 2.69 -31.29 18.75
N ILE A 268 3.66 -31.59 17.89
CA ILE A 268 4.30 -30.60 17.01
C ILE A 268 3.81 -30.79 15.58
N ALA A 269 3.09 -29.79 15.07
CA ALA A 269 2.66 -29.74 13.67
C ALA A 269 3.69 -28.99 12.82
N THR A 270 4.14 -29.62 11.73
CA THR A 270 4.99 -29.00 10.70
C THR A 270 4.13 -28.55 9.53
N VAL A 271 4.28 -27.30 9.11
CA VAL A 271 3.51 -26.65 8.05
C VAL A 271 4.43 -26.24 6.90
N SER A 272 4.00 -26.47 5.66
CA SER A 272 4.73 -26.11 4.42
C SER A 272 4.64 -24.63 4.07
N VAL A 273 5.20 -23.81 4.95
CA VAL A 273 5.46 -22.38 4.76
C VAL A 273 6.80 -22.09 5.42
N GLY A 274 7.66 -21.31 4.79
CA GLY A 274 8.89 -20.81 5.42
C GLY A 274 9.29 -19.43 4.94
N TYR A 275 10.53 -19.04 5.25
CA TYR A 275 11.00 -17.70 4.88
C TYR A 275 11.20 -17.51 3.37
N ALA A 276 11.34 -18.58 2.59
CA ALA A 276 11.36 -18.49 1.13
C ALA A 276 10.00 -18.07 0.56
N ASP A 277 8.91 -18.39 1.26
CA ASP A 277 7.53 -17.95 0.94
C ASP A 277 7.22 -16.54 1.49
N GLY A 278 8.18 -15.89 2.15
CA GLY A 278 8.01 -14.57 2.76
C GLY A 278 7.63 -14.58 4.24
N TRP A 279 7.55 -15.74 4.91
CA TRP A 279 7.28 -15.79 6.35
C TRP A 279 8.51 -15.34 7.17
N PRO A 280 8.46 -14.24 7.94
CA PRO A 280 9.67 -13.67 8.53
C PRO A 280 10.36 -14.60 9.53
N ARG A 281 11.64 -14.87 9.32
CA ARG A 281 12.45 -15.68 10.25
C ARG A 281 12.53 -15.08 11.66
N ALA A 282 12.38 -13.77 11.79
CA ALA A 282 12.32 -13.05 13.07
C ALA A 282 11.12 -13.45 13.95
N LEU A 283 10.09 -14.11 13.39
CA LEU A 283 8.95 -14.64 14.15
C LEU A 283 9.24 -15.97 14.86
N SER A 284 10.44 -16.53 14.70
CA SER A 284 10.90 -17.73 15.43
C SER A 284 10.63 -17.60 16.93
N ASN A 285 9.96 -18.60 17.53
CA ASN A 285 9.56 -18.61 18.95
C ASN A 285 8.65 -17.46 19.42
N ARG A 286 8.11 -16.63 18.52
CA ARG A 286 7.31 -15.44 18.87
C ARG A 286 5.98 -15.36 18.12
N GLY A 287 5.91 -15.96 16.94
CA GLY A 287 4.73 -16.02 16.11
C GLY A 287 3.66 -16.98 16.64
N PHE A 288 2.52 -17.00 15.98
CA PHE A 288 1.44 -17.95 16.22
C PHE A 288 0.67 -18.21 14.93
N GLY A 289 -0.06 -19.32 14.90
CA GLY A 289 -1.04 -19.67 13.88
C GLY A 289 -2.43 -19.84 14.51
N MET A 290 -3.42 -20.12 13.68
CA MET A 290 -4.78 -20.45 14.10
C MET A 290 -5.15 -21.83 13.55
N LEU A 291 -5.52 -22.78 14.42
CA LEU A 291 -5.97 -24.12 14.08
C LEU A 291 -7.37 -24.34 14.67
N GLY A 292 -8.39 -24.49 13.82
CA GLY A 292 -9.78 -24.66 14.30
C GLY A 292 -10.30 -23.50 15.17
N GLY A 293 -9.80 -22.28 14.95
CA GLY A 293 -10.12 -21.11 15.78
C GLY A 293 -9.29 -21.01 17.08
N ILE A 294 -8.43 -21.98 17.36
CA ILE A 294 -7.54 -21.99 18.52
C ILE A 294 -6.17 -21.42 18.11
N ARG A 295 -5.61 -20.55 18.93
CA ARG A 295 -4.28 -19.98 18.73
C ARG A 295 -3.20 -20.99 19.11
N VAL A 296 -2.29 -21.29 18.19
CA VAL A 296 -1.19 -22.25 18.37
C VAL A 296 0.16 -21.54 18.24
N PRO A 297 1.09 -21.64 19.21
CA PRO A 297 2.35 -20.91 19.17
C PRO A 297 3.33 -21.50 18.14
N LEU A 298 4.07 -20.63 17.45
CA LEU A 298 5.19 -21.02 16.59
C LEU A 298 6.38 -21.38 17.47
N VAL A 299 6.90 -22.60 17.32
CA VAL A 299 7.98 -23.14 18.15
C VAL A 299 9.16 -23.55 17.29
N GLY A 300 10.37 -23.26 17.75
CA GLY A 300 11.60 -23.45 16.99
C GLY A 300 11.85 -22.32 15.99
N ARG A 301 12.98 -22.42 15.27
CA ARG A 301 13.30 -21.47 14.21
C ARG A 301 12.51 -21.75 12.95
N VAL A 302 12.00 -20.68 12.33
CA VAL A 302 11.46 -20.70 10.97
C VAL A 302 12.55 -21.19 10.00
N SER A 303 12.25 -22.25 9.25
CA SER A 303 13.12 -22.82 8.21
C SER A 303 12.81 -22.21 6.83
N MET A 304 13.57 -22.62 5.81
CA MET A 304 13.39 -22.10 4.45
C MET A 304 11.99 -22.34 3.93
N ASP A 305 11.49 -23.58 4.08
CA ASP A 305 10.21 -24.03 3.50
C ASP A 305 9.21 -24.52 4.56
N LEU A 306 9.62 -24.55 5.84
CA LEU A 306 8.84 -25.17 6.92
C LEU A 306 8.81 -24.32 8.19
N ILE A 307 7.66 -24.30 8.85
CA ILE A 307 7.46 -23.79 10.21
C ILE A 307 6.81 -24.86 11.08
N THR A 308 6.99 -24.72 12.38
CA THR A 308 6.47 -25.67 13.39
C THR A 308 5.62 -24.96 14.41
N PHE A 309 4.49 -25.56 14.74
CA PHE A 309 3.57 -25.10 15.77
C PHE A 309 3.40 -26.17 16.84
N ASP A 310 3.30 -25.77 18.10
CA ASP A 310 2.81 -26.64 19.16
C ASP A 310 1.27 -26.62 19.10
N VAL A 311 0.68 -27.79 18.89
CA VAL A 311 -0.77 -28.00 18.70
C VAL A 311 -1.35 -28.92 19.78
N THR A 312 -0.67 -29.02 20.92
CA THR A 312 -1.12 -29.76 22.10
C THR A 312 -2.41 -29.21 22.67
#